data_AF-D8UJE1-F1
#
_entry.id   AF-D8UJE1-F1
#
_cell.length_a   1.000
_cell.length_b   1.000
_cell.length_c   1.000
_cell.angle_alpha   90.00
_cell.angle_beta   90.00
_cell.angle_gamma   90.00
#
_symmetry.space_group_name_H-M   'P 1'
#
loop_
_entity.id
_entity.type
_entity.pdbx_description
1 polymer ?
#
loop_
_entity_poly.entity_id
_entity_poly.type
_entity_poly.pdbx_seq_one_letter_code
_entity_poly.pdbx_strand_id
1 'polypeptide(L)'
;MYSLLPPSCPFPPLGPLFSRPPSVFPHPRNRSRGVDLIRVSYIPDSRSDIREAVLDLRGRVGPSGFVFTSGGIGPTHDDVTYEAVAEAMGVSLQLHEPTVERMRVSYSARGLELNDARLRMATLPTPSEVLFTQGLWVPLVNLRGVYVLPGIPRLFQAMIAAHQERFTGVAFQSAALYTRLGESDLAQALTAVAAKHPHVAIGSYPHTAADTDAAPYKVKLAFTSRDGEALAAAVADVRSSMGDIFIAPPP
;
A
#
# COMPACT_ATOMS: atom_id res chain seq x y z
N MET A 1 -5.37 -18.32 4.44
CA MET A 1 -5.02 -19.71 4.06
C MET A 1 -5.12 -19.78 2.53
N TYR A 2 -4.28 -20.60 1.87
CA TYR A 2 -3.96 -20.72 0.40
C TYR A 2 -2.88 -19.73 -0.09
N SER A 3 -1.68 -20.12 -0.56
CA SER A 3 -1.15 -21.16 -1.51
C SER A 3 -1.44 -20.78 -2.97
N LEU A 4 -0.45 -20.56 -3.86
CA LEU A 4 0.25 -21.62 -4.62
C LEU A 4 1.60 -21.19 -5.25
N LEU A 5 2.41 -22.20 -5.55
CA LEU A 5 3.70 -22.29 -6.28
C LEU A 5 3.50 -22.39 -7.84
N PRO A 6 4.58 -22.41 -8.68
CA PRO A 6 4.60 -21.92 -10.07
C PRO A 6 4.20 -22.97 -11.16
N PRO A 7 4.08 -22.56 -12.45
CA PRO A 7 3.43 -23.33 -13.50
C PRO A 7 4.44 -24.16 -14.33
N SER A 8 4.23 -25.46 -14.41
CA SER A 8 4.70 -26.30 -15.51
C SER A 8 3.74 -27.45 -15.74
N CYS A 9 2.60 -27.17 -16.39
CA CYS A 9 1.85 -28.06 -17.30
C CYS A 9 0.52 -27.41 -17.75
N PRO A 10 -0.05 -27.84 -18.89
CA PRO A 10 -0.67 -26.96 -19.89
C PRO A 10 -2.17 -26.68 -19.67
N PHE A 11 -2.62 -25.53 -20.17
CA PHE A 11 -4.02 -25.06 -20.18
C PHE A 11 -4.96 -25.99 -20.96
N PRO A 12 -6.24 -26.03 -20.56
CA PRO A 12 -7.32 -25.66 -21.49
C PRO A 12 -8.37 -24.71 -20.82
N PRO A 13 -9.40 -24.27 -21.57
CA PRO A 13 -9.63 -22.89 -21.98
C PRO A 13 -10.33 -21.97 -20.95
N LEU A 14 -10.21 -20.67 -21.21
CA LEU A 14 -10.72 -19.51 -20.47
C LEU A 14 -12.21 -19.59 -20.10
N GLY A 15 -12.51 -19.31 -18.83
CA GLY A 15 -13.82 -18.94 -18.28
C GLY A 15 -13.67 -17.82 -17.23
N PRO A 16 -14.72 -17.00 -16.98
CA PRO A 16 -14.60 -15.70 -16.32
C PRO A 16 -14.59 -15.85 -14.79
N LEU A 17 -13.46 -16.27 -14.22
CA LEU A 17 -13.30 -16.42 -12.77
C LEU A 17 -11.81 -16.35 -12.38
N PHE A 18 -11.18 -15.18 -12.52
CA PHE A 18 -9.93 -14.90 -11.81
C PHE A 18 -10.17 -13.88 -10.71
N SER A 19 -10.63 -14.46 -9.62
CA SER A 19 -10.90 -13.87 -8.32
C SER A 19 -9.61 -13.54 -7.56
N ARG A 20 -9.39 -12.23 -7.41
CA ARG A 20 -8.86 -11.50 -6.25
C ARG A 20 -7.39 -11.73 -5.79
N PRO A 21 -6.60 -10.66 -5.61
CA PRO A 21 -5.22 -10.70 -5.12
C PRO A 21 -5.14 -11.05 -3.62
N PRO A 22 -3.94 -11.35 -3.07
CA PRO A 22 -3.73 -11.33 -1.63
C PRO A 22 -4.19 -9.96 -1.09
N SER A 23 -5.16 -9.98 -0.18
CA SER A 23 -5.79 -8.82 0.45
C SER A 23 -4.84 -8.12 1.43
N VAL A 24 -3.70 -7.63 0.93
CA VAL A 24 -2.58 -7.13 1.75
C VAL A 24 -2.21 -5.68 1.43
N PHE A 25 -2.75 -5.09 0.36
CA PHE A 25 -2.87 -3.63 0.31
C PHE A 25 -4.16 -3.23 1.04
N PRO A 26 -4.07 -2.62 2.23
CA PRO A 26 -5.25 -2.41 3.05
C PRO A 26 -6.10 -1.29 2.44
N HIS A 27 -7.31 -1.68 2.06
CA HIS A 27 -8.53 -0.90 2.11
C HIS A 27 -8.57 -0.02 3.41
N PRO A 28 -9.35 1.08 3.47
CA PRO A 28 -9.10 2.46 3.97
C PRO A 28 -8.23 2.75 5.21
N ARG A 29 -7.60 1.77 5.86
CA ARG A 29 -6.77 1.90 7.06
C ARG A 29 -5.47 2.68 6.84
N ASN A 30 -4.96 2.85 5.61
CA ASN A 30 -3.78 3.68 5.37
C ASN A 30 -4.05 5.20 5.44
N ARG A 31 -5.31 5.64 5.43
CA ARG A 31 -5.65 7.06 5.61
C ARG A 31 -5.25 7.58 6.99
N SER A 32 -5.28 6.74 8.03
CA SER A 32 -4.88 7.15 9.38
C SER A 32 -3.39 7.48 9.50
N ARG A 33 -2.55 6.94 8.61
CA ARG A 33 -1.12 7.25 8.53
C ARG A 33 -0.76 8.30 7.49
N GLY A 34 -1.76 8.84 6.78
CA GLY A 34 -1.52 9.91 5.80
C GLY A 34 -0.79 9.49 4.52
N VAL A 35 -0.75 8.19 4.21
CA VAL A 35 -0.10 7.66 3.00
C VAL A 35 -1.15 7.34 1.94
N ASP A 36 -0.98 7.94 0.76
CA ASP A 36 -1.86 7.70 -0.38
C ASP A 36 -1.35 6.54 -1.24
N LEU A 37 -2.27 5.65 -1.63
CA LEU A 37 -1.99 4.67 -2.66
C LEU A 37 -2.21 5.30 -4.03
N ILE A 38 -1.12 5.54 -4.77
CA ILE A 38 -1.17 6.19 -6.08
C ILE A 38 -1.33 5.17 -7.22
N ARG A 39 -0.64 4.02 -7.13
CA ARG A 39 -0.64 3.01 -8.19
C ARG A 39 -0.26 1.65 -7.62
N VAL A 40 -0.84 0.59 -8.20
CA VAL A 40 -0.39 -0.79 -8.08
C VAL A 40 -0.13 -1.31 -9.49
N SER A 41 0.99 -2.01 -9.67
CA SER A 41 1.37 -2.63 -10.94
C SER A 41 1.76 -4.08 -10.69
N TYR A 42 1.30 -4.97 -11.56
CA TYR A 42 1.73 -6.37 -11.62
C TYR A 42 2.54 -6.53 -12.90
N ILE A 43 3.76 -7.06 -12.77
CA ILE A 43 4.74 -7.12 -13.85
C ILE A 43 5.37 -8.52 -13.88
N PRO A 44 5.83 -8.99 -15.05
CA PRO A 44 6.60 -10.23 -15.16
C PRO A 44 7.94 -10.15 -14.41
N ASP A 45 8.55 -11.30 -14.15
CA ASP A 45 9.92 -11.45 -13.62
C ASP A 45 10.97 -11.13 -14.70
N SER A 46 10.94 -9.89 -15.17
CA SER A 46 11.80 -9.35 -16.21
C SER A 46 12.56 -8.16 -15.67
N ARG A 47 13.89 -8.16 -15.88
CA ARG A 47 14.75 -7.09 -15.40
C ARG A 47 14.37 -5.72 -15.99
N SER A 48 14.00 -5.66 -17.28
CA SER A 48 13.57 -4.43 -17.94
C SER A 48 12.26 -3.91 -17.35
N ASP A 49 11.28 -4.79 -17.18
CA ASP A 49 9.92 -4.40 -16.79
C ASP A 49 9.91 -3.92 -15.33
N ILE A 50 10.67 -4.59 -14.45
CA ILE A 50 10.86 -4.18 -13.06
C ILE A 50 11.58 -2.83 -13.01
N ARG A 51 12.65 -2.64 -13.79
CA ARG A 51 13.37 -1.38 -13.85
C ARG A 51 12.46 -0.23 -14.29
N GLU A 52 11.71 -0.39 -15.37
CA GLU A 52 10.80 0.63 -15.90
C GLU A 52 9.69 0.96 -14.91
N ALA A 53 9.08 -0.06 -14.28
CA ALA A 53 8.05 0.13 -13.27
C ALA A 53 8.60 0.89 -12.05
N VAL A 54 9.81 0.57 -11.59
CA VAL A 54 10.44 1.28 -10.48
C VAL A 54 10.68 2.76 -10.84
N LEU A 55 11.19 3.04 -12.04
CA LEU A 55 11.43 4.41 -12.50
C LEU A 55 10.13 5.22 -12.63
N ASP A 56 9.09 4.66 -13.26
CA ASP A 56 7.78 5.30 -13.39
C ASP A 56 7.16 5.59 -12.02
N LEU A 57 7.11 4.59 -11.14
CA LEU A 57 6.52 4.75 -9.81
C LEU A 57 7.31 5.75 -8.97
N ARG A 58 8.64 5.74 -9.02
CA ARG A 58 9.46 6.74 -8.33
C ARG A 58 9.24 8.15 -8.87
N GLY A 59 9.11 8.31 -10.18
CA GLY A 59 8.75 9.59 -10.79
C GLY A 59 7.40 10.12 -10.30
N ARG A 60 6.40 9.24 -10.15
CA ARG A 60 5.05 9.62 -9.67
C ARG A 60 5.02 10.03 -8.21
N VAL A 61 5.67 9.27 -7.33
CA VAL A 61 5.57 9.50 -5.88
C VAL A 61 6.59 10.55 -5.38
N GLY A 62 7.57 10.90 -6.21
CA GLY A 62 8.57 11.91 -5.88
C GLY A 62 9.50 11.53 -4.71
N PRO A 63 10.34 12.47 -4.24
CA PRO A 63 11.37 12.19 -3.24
C PRO A 63 10.82 11.79 -1.87
N SER A 64 9.64 12.26 -1.50
CA SER A 64 8.98 11.99 -0.21
C SER A 64 8.08 10.76 -0.22
N GLY A 65 7.82 10.17 -1.39
CA GLY A 65 6.95 9.02 -1.52
C GLY A 65 7.66 7.68 -1.35
N PHE A 66 6.88 6.60 -1.31
CA PHE A 66 7.38 5.24 -1.14
C PHE A 66 6.98 4.37 -2.35
N VAL A 67 7.88 3.50 -2.78
CA VAL A 67 7.61 2.43 -3.73
C VAL A 67 7.92 1.11 -3.07
N PHE A 68 6.99 0.17 -3.11
CA PHE A 68 7.15 -1.16 -2.53
C PHE A 68 7.16 -2.18 -3.66
N THR A 69 8.16 -3.07 -3.68
CA THR A 69 8.14 -4.28 -4.50
C THR A 69 7.82 -5.48 -3.60
N SER A 70 7.30 -6.56 -4.20
CA SER A 70 7.10 -7.83 -3.49
C SER A 70 7.35 -8.98 -4.45
N GLY A 71 8.33 -9.82 -4.14
CA GLY A 71 8.72 -10.96 -4.99
C GLY A 71 10.03 -10.74 -5.75
N GLY A 72 10.51 -11.80 -6.39
CA GLY A 72 11.73 -11.80 -7.21
C GLY A 72 13.04 -11.62 -6.43
N ILE A 73 13.09 -12.06 -5.15
CA ILE A 73 14.29 -11.99 -4.29
C ILE A 73 14.74 -13.35 -3.73
N GLY A 74 14.18 -14.44 -4.24
CA GLY A 74 14.60 -15.79 -3.90
C GLY A 74 15.91 -16.20 -4.61
N PRO A 75 16.25 -17.50 -4.54
CA PRO A 75 17.50 -18.03 -5.07
C PRO A 75 17.42 -18.44 -6.55
N THR A 76 16.24 -18.37 -7.19
CA THR A 76 16.08 -18.90 -8.56
C THR A 76 16.51 -17.87 -9.62
N HIS A 77 16.60 -18.30 -10.87
CA HIS A 77 17.19 -17.47 -11.94
C HIS A 77 16.27 -16.31 -12.37
N ASP A 78 14.97 -16.49 -12.20
CA ASP A 78 13.88 -15.53 -12.38
C ASP A 78 13.76 -14.53 -11.23
N ASP A 79 14.36 -14.79 -10.06
CA ASP A 79 14.46 -13.81 -8.99
C ASP A 79 15.48 -12.71 -9.36
N VAL A 80 14.99 -11.63 -9.98
CA VAL A 80 15.82 -10.54 -10.55
C VAL A 80 15.50 -9.14 -9.98
N THR A 81 14.71 -9.05 -8.90
CA THR A 81 14.25 -7.77 -8.36
C THR A 81 15.40 -6.91 -7.82
N TYR A 82 16.38 -7.50 -7.12
CA TYR A 82 17.53 -6.72 -6.62
C TYR A 82 18.37 -6.16 -7.77
N GLU A 83 18.63 -6.96 -8.80
CA GLU A 83 19.35 -6.58 -10.00
C GLU A 83 18.63 -5.44 -10.73
N ALA A 84 17.32 -5.57 -10.94
CA ALA A 84 16.52 -4.56 -11.62
C ALA A 84 16.44 -3.24 -10.84
N VAL A 85 16.28 -3.31 -9.51
CA VAL A 85 16.27 -2.13 -8.65
C VAL A 85 17.65 -1.46 -8.60
N ALA A 86 18.73 -2.23 -8.56
CA ALA A 86 20.09 -1.70 -8.62
C ALA A 86 20.33 -0.95 -9.95
N GLU A 87 19.90 -1.55 -11.07
CA GLU A 87 20.00 -0.95 -12.40
C GLU A 87 19.15 0.33 -12.51
N ALA A 88 17.91 0.31 -12.00
CA ALA A 88 17.04 1.49 -11.98
C ALA A 88 17.65 2.66 -11.19
N MET A 89 18.39 2.37 -10.13
CA MET A 89 18.97 3.39 -9.25
C MET A 89 20.43 3.75 -9.57
N GLY A 90 21.01 3.09 -10.57
CA GLY A 90 22.38 3.31 -11.01
C GLY A 90 23.41 2.91 -9.94
N VAL A 91 23.19 1.79 -9.26
CA VAL A 91 24.08 1.29 -8.20
C VAL A 91 24.56 -0.14 -8.47
N SER A 92 25.67 -0.53 -7.84
CA SER A 92 26.20 -1.90 -7.93
C SER A 92 25.52 -2.85 -6.95
N LEU A 93 25.61 -4.15 -7.20
CA LEU A 93 25.28 -5.20 -6.25
C LEU A 93 26.53 -5.64 -5.48
N GLN A 94 26.41 -5.80 -4.16
CA GLN A 94 27.50 -6.28 -3.31
C GLN A 94 26.98 -7.27 -2.27
N LEU A 95 27.81 -8.24 -1.89
CA LEU A 95 27.47 -9.19 -0.83
C LEU A 95 27.37 -8.45 0.51
N HIS A 96 26.22 -8.53 1.16
CA HIS A 96 25.97 -7.87 2.44
C HIS A 96 26.25 -8.84 3.59
N GLU A 97 27.47 -8.78 4.13
CA GLU A 97 27.95 -9.68 5.19
C GLU A 97 27.01 -9.80 6.41
N PRO A 98 26.36 -8.73 6.92
CA PRO A 98 25.40 -8.87 8.01
C PRO A 98 24.17 -9.72 7.65
N THR A 99 23.74 -9.70 6.38
CA THR A 99 22.67 -10.59 5.90
C THR A 99 23.18 -12.02 5.80
N VAL A 100 24.40 -12.22 5.30
CA VAL A 100 25.03 -13.55 5.21
C VAL A 100 25.12 -14.20 6.59
N GLU A 101 25.54 -13.46 7.62
CA GLU A 101 25.67 -13.99 8.98
C GLU A 101 24.32 -14.42 9.56
N ARG A 102 23.28 -13.59 9.38
CA ARG A 102 21.91 -13.98 9.79
C ARG A 102 21.39 -15.18 9.02
N MET A 103 21.72 -15.27 7.73
CA MET A 103 21.39 -16.42 6.90
C MET A 103 22.09 -17.67 7.40
N ARG A 104 23.38 -17.59 7.74
CA ARG A 104 24.18 -18.70 8.28
C ARG A 104 23.56 -19.25 9.56
N VAL A 105 23.19 -18.40 10.51
CA VAL A 105 22.50 -18.81 11.75
C VAL A 105 21.15 -19.48 11.45
N SER A 106 20.35 -18.92 10.54
CA SER A 106 19.04 -19.46 10.21
C SER A 106 19.10 -20.81 9.47
N TYR A 107 20.09 -21.00 8.61
CA TYR A 107 20.26 -22.22 7.81
C TYR A 107 20.94 -23.34 8.60
N SER A 108 21.94 -23.02 9.43
CA SER A 108 22.62 -24.02 10.28
C SER A 108 21.67 -24.63 11.31
N ALA A 109 20.74 -23.83 11.87
CA ALA A 109 19.66 -24.32 12.74
C ALA A 109 18.74 -25.35 12.06
N ARG A 110 18.77 -25.44 10.73
CA ARG A 110 18.01 -26.40 9.89
C ARG A 110 18.90 -27.49 9.29
N GLY A 111 20.18 -27.54 9.64
CA GLY A 111 21.15 -28.48 9.08
C GLY A 111 21.48 -28.23 7.60
N LEU A 112 21.39 -26.97 7.13
CA LEU A 112 21.61 -26.59 5.74
C LEU A 112 22.84 -25.69 5.59
N GLU A 113 23.67 -25.96 4.58
CA GLU A 113 24.87 -25.16 4.23
C GLU A 113 24.55 -24.00 3.27
N LEU A 114 25.29 -22.90 3.32
CA LEU A 114 25.12 -21.83 2.32
C LEU A 114 25.80 -22.21 0.99
N ASN A 115 25.09 -22.03 -0.12
CA ASN A 115 25.62 -22.18 -1.48
C ASN A 115 25.51 -20.85 -2.25
N ASP A 116 26.07 -20.79 -3.46
CA ASP A 116 26.09 -19.55 -4.24
C ASP A 116 24.69 -18.98 -4.53
N ALA A 117 23.71 -19.85 -4.78
CA ALA A 117 22.32 -19.44 -4.99
C ALA A 117 21.71 -18.80 -3.73
N ARG A 118 22.07 -19.29 -2.54
CA ARG A 118 21.64 -18.70 -1.25
C ARG A 118 22.38 -17.39 -0.98
N LEU A 119 23.68 -17.34 -1.24
CA LEU A 119 24.47 -16.13 -1.10
C LEU A 119 23.99 -15.00 -2.02
N ARG A 120 23.49 -15.34 -3.22
CA ARG A 120 22.86 -14.36 -4.13
C ARG A 120 21.72 -13.57 -3.47
N MET A 121 20.93 -14.20 -2.59
CA MET A 121 19.87 -13.50 -1.85
C MET A 121 20.39 -12.48 -0.83
N ALA A 122 21.67 -12.54 -0.48
CA ALA A 122 22.38 -11.55 0.34
C ALA A 122 23.23 -10.59 -0.49
N THR A 123 23.23 -10.69 -1.81
CA THR A 123 23.88 -9.71 -2.70
C THR A 123 22.89 -8.58 -2.98
N LEU A 124 23.08 -7.45 -2.32
CA LEU A 124 22.10 -6.36 -2.26
C LEU A 124 22.58 -5.12 -3.03
N PRO A 125 21.66 -4.28 -3.55
CA PRO A 125 22.00 -2.98 -4.12
C PRO A 125 22.77 -2.13 -3.11
N THR A 126 23.88 -1.52 -3.52
CA THR A 126 24.80 -0.79 -2.64
C THR A 126 25.19 0.56 -3.23
N PRO A 127 25.03 1.68 -2.48
CA PRO A 127 24.60 1.74 -1.08
C PRO A 127 23.08 1.59 -0.93
N SER A 128 22.63 0.83 0.08
CA SER A 128 21.23 0.75 0.52
C SER A 128 21.12 0.76 2.05
N GLU A 129 19.96 1.14 2.56
CA GLU A 129 19.61 0.92 3.97
C GLU A 129 19.03 -0.49 4.11
N VAL A 130 19.64 -1.32 4.97
CA VAL A 130 19.23 -2.71 5.18
C VAL A 130 18.60 -2.83 6.58
N LEU A 131 17.30 -3.10 6.60
CA LEU A 131 16.50 -3.17 7.82
C LEU A 131 16.15 -4.63 8.14
N PHE A 132 16.42 -5.06 9.38
CA PHE A 132 16.08 -6.41 9.82
C PHE A 132 14.85 -6.40 10.73
N THR A 133 13.94 -7.34 10.47
CA THR A 133 12.81 -7.65 11.35
C THR A 133 13.21 -8.78 12.30
N GLN A 134 12.81 -8.67 13.57
CA GLN A 134 13.12 -9.68 14.59
C GLN A 134 12.61 -11.07 14.14
N GLY A 135 13.47 -12.08 14.28
CA GLY A 135 13.15 -13.46 13.90
C GLY A 135 13.27 -13.77 12.39
N LEU A 136 13.61 -12.78 11.54
CA LEU A 136 13.81 -12.98 10.11
C LEU A 136 15.27 -12.74 9.73
N TRP A 137 15.83 -13.62 8.90
CA TRP A 137 17.16 -13.40 8.30
C TRP A 137 17.07 -12.50 7.05
N VAL A 138 15.96 -12.57 6.32
CA VAL A 138 15.74 -11.78 5.10
C VAL A 138 15.54 -10.30 5.47
N PRO A 139 16.28 -9.39 4.83
CA PRO A 139 16.17 -7.96 5.13
C PRO A 139 15.07 -7.28 4.31
N LEU A 140 14.58 -6.15 4.84
CA LEU A 140 13.90 -5.12 4.08
C LEU A 140 14.97 -4.18 3.53
N VAL A 141 15.15 -4.14 2.21
CA VAL A 141 16.13 -3.26 1.57
C VAL A 141 15.45 -1.99 1.12
N ASN A 142 15.97 -0.84 1.56
CA ASN A 142 15.51 0.48 1.14
C ASN A 142 16.59 1.18 0.32
N LEU A 143 16.22 1.55 -0.91
CA LEU A 143 17.05 2.33 -1.81
C LEU A 143 16.32 3.61 -2.20
N ARG A 144 16.60 4.70 -1.47
CA ARG A 144 16.06 6.05 -1.74
C ARG A 144 14.53 6.08 -1.90
N GLY A 145 13.82 5.34 -1.04
CA GLY A 145 12.36 5.23 -1.05
C GLY A 145 11.80 4.08 -1.89
N VAL A 146 12.65 3.23 -2.48
CA VAL A 146 12.26 1.91 -3.02
C VAL A 146 12.54 0.84 -1.98
N TYR A 147 11.47 0.24 -1.47
CA TYR A 147 11.50 -0.86 -0.51
C TYR A 147 11.31 -2.18 -1.25
N VAL A 148 12.30 -3.06 -1.13
CA VAL A 148 12.28 -4.39 -1.72
C VAL A 148 11.88 -5.41 -0.67
N LEU A 149 10.76 -6.13 -0.90
CA LEU A 149 10.21 -7.10 0.04
C LEU A 149 10.08 -8.52 -0.57
N PRO A 150 10.09 -9.57 0.26
CA PRO A 150 9.79 -10.92 -0.18
C PRO A 150 8.37 -11.05 -0.74
N GLY A 151 8.20 -12.00 -1.67
CA GLY A 151 6.88 -12.37 -2.21
C GLY A 151 6.04 -13.22 -1.25
N ILE A 152 6.66 -13.79 -0.21
CA ILE A 152 5.95 -14.63 0.78
C ILE A 152 5.07 -13.73 1.66
N PRO A 153 3.73 -13.86 1.62
CA PRO A 153 2.83 -12.89 2.26
C PRO A 153 3.06 -12.71 3.77
N ARG A 154 3.41 -13.78 4.48
CA ARG A 154 3.69 -13.72 5.92
C ARG A 154 4.93 -12.89 6.24
N LEU A 155 5.99 -13.01 5.44
CA LEU A 155 7.22 -12.23 5.64
C LEU A 155 6.99 -10.77 5.28
N PHE A 156 6.32 -10.52 4.15
CA PHE A 156 5.91 -9.17 3.74
C PHE A 156 5.13 -8.45 4.85
N GLN A 157 4.09 -9.09 5.39
CA GLN A 157 3.26 -8.51 6.45
C GLN A 157 4.07 -8.24 7.73
N ALA A 158 4.93 -9.18 8.14
CA ALA A 158 5.78 -9.00 9.32
C ALA A 158 6.74 -7.82 9.16
N MET A 159 7.37 -7.68 7.99
CA MET A 159 8.33 -6.61 7.71
C MET A 159 7.64 -5.25 7.62
N ILE A 160 6.48 -5.16 6.95
CA ILE A 160 5.70 -3.93 6.92
C ILE A 160 5.24 -3.55 8.33
N ALA A 161 4.74 -4.50 9.12
CA ALA A 161 4.29 -4.22 10.49
C ALA A 161 5.43 -3.76 11.41
N ALA A 162 6.63 -4.35 11.28
CA ALA A 162 7.80 -4.02 12.08
C ALA A 162 8.44 -2.66 11.75
N HIS A 163 8.12 -2.10 10.57
CA HIS A 163 8.71 -0.85 10.06
C HIS A 163 7.66 0.20 9.70
N GLN A 164 6.42 0.01 10.13
CA GLN A 164 5.26 0.81 9.73
C GLN A 164 5.34 2.28 10.15
N GLU A 165 6.09 2.60 11.20
CA GLU A 165 6.35 3.96 11.68
C GLU A 165 7.09 4.81 10.65
N ARG A 166 7.83 4.16 9.74
CA ARG A 166 8.56 4.82 8.64
C ARG A 166 7.63 5.21 7.50
N PHE A 167 6.51 4.51 7.35
CA PHE A 167 5.55 4.71 6.28
C PHE A 167 4.43 5.63 6.75
N THR A 168 4.82 6.87 7.06
CA THR A 168 3.91 7.91 7.51
C THR A 168 3.95 9.09 6.54
N GLY A 169 2.79 9.66 6.29
CA GLY A 169 2.61 10.92 5.58
C GLY A 169 1.78 11.87 6.42
N VAL A 170 1.30 12.97 5.83
CA VAL A 170 0.46 13.94 6.54
C VAL A 170 -0.91 13.30 6.81
N ALA A 171 -1.23 13.02 8.08
CA ALA A 171 -2.49 12.36 8.44
C ALA A 171 -3.71 13.14 7.90
N PHE A 172 -4.69 12.40 7.38
CA PHE A 172 -5.97 13.02 7.03
C PHE A 172 -6.79 13.25 8.29
N GLN A 173 -7.24 14.49 8.47
CA GLN A 173 -8.34 14.79 9.36
C GLN A 173 -9.64 14.39 8.67
N SER A 174 -10.58 13.83 9.44
CA SER A 174 -11.85 13.34 8.92
C SER A 174 -13.00 13.89 9.76
N ALA A 175 -14.06 14.33 9.09
CA ALA A 175 -15.32 14.71 9.72
C ALA A 175 -16.48 13.99 9.03
N ALA A 176 -17.56 13.78 9.75
CA ALA A 176 -18.78 13.17 9.20
C ALA A 176 -20.01 13.95 9.61
N LEU A 177 -20.95 14.11 8.66
CA LEU A 177 -22.29 14.61 8.89
C LEU A 177 -23.30 13.56 8.46
N TYR A 178 -24.43 13.51 9.15
CA TYR A 178 -25.48 12.52 8.91
C TYR A 178 -26.78 13.26 8.63
N THR A 179 -27.53 12.85 7.61
CA THR A 179 -28.80 13.47 7.26
C THR A 179 -29.85 12.44 6.84
N ARG A 180 -31.12 12.83 6.93
CA ARG A 180 -32.28 12.03 6.48
C ARG A 180 -32.73 12.35 5.05
N LEU A 181 -32.06 13.31 4.39
CA LEU A 181 -32.31 13.65 2.99
C LEU A 181 -31.71 12.63 2.02
N GLY A 182 -32.22 12.60 0.79
CA GLY A 182 -31.64 11.82 -0.29
C GLY A 182 -30.41 12.49 -0.88
N GLU A 183 -29.58 11.73 -1.57
CA GLU A 183 -28.36 12.26 -2.19
C GLU A 183 -28.64 13.36 -3.23
N SER A 184 -29.72 13.21 -4.01
CA SER A 184 -30.14 14.20 -5.01
C SER A 184 -30.46 15.56 -4.40
N ASP A 185 -30.99 15.59 -3.18
CA ASP A 185 -31.32 16.83 -2.46
C ASP A 185 -30.05 17.57 -1.99
N LEU A 186 -28.96 16.84 -1.83
CA LEU A 186 -27.68 17.35 -1.33
C LEU A 186 -26.73 17.74 -2.47
N ALA A 187 -26.87 17.12 -3.64
CA ALA A 187 -25.90 17.18 -4.73
C ALA A 187 -25.47 18.61 -5.11
N GLN A 188 -26.42 19.52 -5.34
CA GLN A 188 -26.09 20.88 -5.79
C GLN A 188 -25.28 21.66 -4.76
N ALA A 189 -25.66 21.61 -3.49
CA ALA A 189 -24.95 22.30 -2.43
C ALA A 189 -23.59 21.65 -2.14
N LEU A 190 -23.48 20.32 -2.22
CA LEU A 190 -22.19 19.63 -2.11
C LEU A 190 -21.25 20.01 -3.26
N THR A 191 -21.74 20.14 -4.50
CA THR A 191 -20.94 20.59 -5.63
C THR A 191 -20.40 22.01 -5.42
N ALA A 192 -21.23 22.93 -4.93
CA ALA A 192 -20.82 24.30 -4.64
C ALA A 192 -19.72 24.37 -3.55
N VAL A 193 -19.90 23.61 -2.46
CA VAL A 193 -18.88 23.53 -1.39
C VAL A 193 -17.60 22.87 -1.89
N ALA A 194 -17.69 21.78 -2.65
CA ALA A 194 -16.52 21.10 -3.21
C ALA A 194 -15.70 22.03 -4.14
N ALA A 195 -16.38 22.88 -4.92
CA ALA A 195 -15.72 23.88 -5.75
C ALA A 195 -15.02 24.98 -4.92
N LYS A 196 -15.58 25.36 -3.78
CA LYS A 196 -15.00 26.36 -2.85
C LYS A 196 -13.83 25.79 -2.04
N HIS A 197 -13.82 24.48 -1.78
CA HIS A 197 -12.83 23.77 -0.96
C HIS A 197 -12.12 22.66 -1.73
N PRO A 198 -11.29 22.98 -2.75
CA PRO A 198 -10.67 21.97 -3.63
C PRO A 198 -9.70 21.02 -2.90
N HIS A 199 -9.24 21.39 -1.70
CA HIS A 199 -8.34 20.58 -0.87
C HIS A 199 -9.08 19.63 0.08
N VAL A 200 -10.41 19.67 0.13
CA VAL A 200 -11.24 18.80 0.96
C VAL A 200 -11.96 17.79 0.08
N ALA A 201 -11.66 16.51 0.25
CA ALA A 201 -12.40 15.45 -0.42
C ALA A 201 -13.73 15.22 0.32
N ILE A 202 -14.84 15.42 -0.40
CA ILE A 202 -16.21 15.25 0.10
C ILE A 202 -16.83 14.03 -0.58
N GLY A 203 -17.25 13.05 0.21
CA GLY A 203 -17.93 11.84 -0.25
C GLY A 203 -19.33 11.73 0.34
N SER A 204 -20.26 11.23 -0.46
CA SER A 204 -21.64 10.93 -0.06
C SER A 204 -21.85 9.41 -0.07
N TYR A 205 -22.36 8.88 1.04
CA TYR A 205 -22.60 7.45 1.23
C TYR A 205 -24.06 7.22 1.64
N PRO A 206 -24.96 6.89 0.69
CA PRO A 206 -26.33 6.56 1.01
C PRO A 206 -26.42 5.24 1.76
N HIS A 207 -27.28 5.19 2.77
CA HIS A 207 -27.63 3.98 3.50
C HIS A 207 -28.82 3.33 2.80
N THR A 208 -28.71 2.06 2.43
CA THR A 208 -29.79 1.35 1.74
C THR A 208 -30.58 0.47 2.70
N ALA A 209 -31.81 0.11 2.35
CA ALA A 209 -32.68 -0.74 3.18
C ALA A 209 -32.20 -2.21 3.29
N ALA A 210 -31.20 -2.61 2.49
CA ALA A 210 -30.57 -3.93 2.57
C ALA A 210 -29.49 -4.01 3.67
N ASP A 211 -29.06 -2.86 4.19
CA ASP A 211 -28.19 -2.74 5.37
C ASP A 211 -29.12 -2.75 6.60
N THR A 212 -29.32 -3.92 7.23
CA THR A 212 -30.36 -4.14 8.26
C THR A 212 -30.29 -3.20 9.49
N ASP A 213 -31.49 -2.93 10.03
CA ASP A 213 -31.92 -2.12 11.18
C ASP A 213 -31.70 -0.60 11.12
N ALA A 214 -32.82 0.09 10.82
CA ALA A 214 -33.18 1.46 11.22
C ALA A 214 -32.04 2.44 11.52
N ALA A 215 -31.07 2.57 10.61
CA ALA A 215 -30.10 3.65 10.71
C ALA A 215 -30.87 4.98 10.74
N PRO A 216 -30.65 5.85 11.73
CA PRO A 216 -31.45 7.07 11.91
C PRO A 216 -31.20 8.11 10.79
N TYR A 217 -30.32 7.81 9.84
CA TYR A 217 -29.87 8.63 8.72
C TYR A 217 -30.04 7.89 7.39
N LYS A 218 -30.27 8.65 6.31
CA LYS A 218 -30.29 8.15 4.92
C LYS A 218 -28.96 8.33 4.21
N VAL A 219 -28.20 9.38 4.53
CA VAL A 219 -26.91 9.66 3.89
C VAL A 219 -25.88 10.04 4.94
N LYS A 220 -24.68 9.46 4.83
CA LYS A 220 -23.47 9.89 5.54
C LYS A 220 -22.60 10.69 4.58
N LEU A 221 -22.36 11.94 4.93
CA LEU A 221 -21.37 12.78 4.26
C LEU A 221 -20.04 12.63 4.99
N ALA A 222 -18.98 12.24 4.27
CA ALA A 222 -17.63 12.15 4.80
C ALA A 222 -16.76 13.23 4.19
N PHE A 223 -16.05 13.96 5.04
CA PHE A 223 -15.12 15.00 4.67
C PHE A 223 -13.72 14.56 5.09
N THR A 224 -12.76 14.65 4.18
CA THR A 224 -11.37 14.32 4.49
C THR A 224 -10.42 15.36 3.91
N SER A 225 -9.47 15.83 4.70
CA SER A 225 -8.49 16.84 4.31
C SER A 225 -7.20 16.66 5.10
N ARG A 226 -6.07 17.10 4.54
CA ARG A 226 -4.80 17.22 5.28
C ARG A 226 -4.70 18.55 6.05
N ASP A 227 -5.53 19.52 5.68
CA ASP A 227 -5.68 20.81 6.32
C ASP A 227 -6.94 20.81 7.19
N GLY A 228 -6.75 20.94 8.51
CA GLY A 228 -7.83 20.95 9.50
C GLY A 228 -8.68 22.21 9.48
N GLU A 229 -8.11 23.35 9.10
CA GLU A 229 -8.86 24.61 9.00
C GLU A 229 -9.76 24.57 7.77
N ALA A 230 -9.24 24.12 6.63
CA ALA A 230 -10.04 23.90 5.43
C ALA A 230 -11.14 22.86 5.66
N LEU A 231 -10.85 21.79 6.41
CA LEU A 231 -11.86 20.79 6.79
C LEU A 231 -12.98 21.40 7.63
N ALA A 232 -12.64 22.16 8.67
CA ALA A 232 -13.61 22.82 9.54
C ALA A 232 -14.46 23.83 8.76
N ALA A 233 -13.84 24.60 7.86
CA ALA A 233 -14.52 25.56 7.00
C ALA A 233 -15.49 24.87 6.03
N ALA A 234 -15.09 23.77 5.39
CA ALA A 234 -15.97 23.01 4.49
C ALA A 234 -17.18 22.41 5.23
N VAL A 235 -16.97 21.87 6.44
CA VAL A 235 -18.07 21.35 7.28
C VAL A 235 -19.02 22.48 7.71
N ALA A 236 -18.48 23.63 8.08
CA ALA A 236 -19.28 24.80 8.45
C ALA A 236 -20.10 25.33 7.26
N ASP A 237 -19.51 25.40 6.06
CA ASP A 237 -20.20 25.83 4.85
C ASP A 237 -21.34 24.88 4.45
N VAL A 238 -21.15 23.56 4.58
CA VAL A 238 -22.24 22.59 4.37
C VAL A 238 -23.37 22.78 5.38
N ARG A 239 -23.03 22.95 6.66
CA ARG A 239 -24.02 23.24 7.71
C ARG A 239 -24.78 24.53 7.44
N SER A 240 -24.10 25.59 7.04
CA SER A 240 -24.73 26.87 6.74
C SER A 240 -25.58 26.84 5.48
N SER A 241 -25.17 26.08 4.45
CA SER A 241 -25.88 26.03 3.17
C SER A 241 -27.17 25.20 3.24
N MET A 242 -27.21 24.21 4.13
CA MET A 242 -28.31 23.24 4.21
C MET A 242 -29.14 23.35 5.51
N GLY A 243 -28.70 24.12 6.51
CA GLY A 243 -29.43 24.35 7.77
C GLY A 243 -29.45 23.15 8.72
N ASP A 244 -30.48 23.08 9.57
CA ASP A 244 -30.64 22.09 10.66
C ASP A 244 -31.11 20.69 10.18
N ILE A 245 -30.63 20.25 9.00
CA ILE A 245 -30.98 18.95 8.43
C ILE A 245 -30.07 17.81 8.92
N PHE A 246 -29.03 18.15 9.68
CA PHE A 246 -28.02 17.22 10.15
C PHE A 246 -28.38 16.68 11.53
N ILE A 247 -28.21 15.36 11.69
CA ILE A 247 -28.47 14.67 12.95
C ILE A 247 -27.16 14.33 13.65
N ALA A 248 -27.28 14.08 14.96
CA ALA A 248 -26.17 13.57 15.75
C ALA A 248 -25.62 12.25 15.14
N PRO A 249 -24.31 12.01 15.24
CA PRO A 249 -23.73 10.74 14.82
C PRO A 249 -24.43 9.58 15.54
N PRO A 250 -24.71 8.47 14.83
CA PRO A 250 -25.21 7.27 15.48
C PRO A 250 -24.18 6.76 16.51
N PRO A 251 -24.63 6.11 17.60
CA PRO A 251 -23.77 5.56 18.64
C PRO A 251 -22.81 4.48 18.12
#